data_AF-A0A920R5P5-F1
#
_entry.id   AF-A0A920R5P5-F1
#
_cell.length_a   1.000
_cell.length_b   1.000
_cell.length_c   1.000
_cell.angle_alpha   90.00
_cell.angle_beta   90.00
_cell.angle_gamma   90.00
#
_symmetry.space_group_name_H-M   'P 1'
#
loop_
_entity.id
_entity.type
_entity.pdbx_description
1 polymer ?
#
loop_
_entity_poly.entity_id
_entity_poly.type
_entity_poly.pdbx_seq_one_letter_code
_entity_poly.pdbx_strand_id
1 'polypeptide(L)'
;MTAMNIATRYSGFAMIATLTNLFGQEFSLWVYTGFFDVYIGIFVGTIIGLLCKYYLDKQFIFSYQPQSSIDDAQTFFAYSLTGIGTTLLFWMTEIGFELIYGTKTARYVGAVIGLTIGYVVKYQLDKRYVFSKQDI
;
A
#
# COMPACT_ATOMS: atom_id res chain seq x y z
N MET A 1 0.10 15.78 -14.55
CA MET A 1 0.45 14.52 -15.24
C MET A 1 -0.79 13.96 -15.92
N THR A 2 -0.65 13.34 -17.09
CA THR A 2 -1.76 12.60 -17.72
C THR A 2 -2.08 11.34 -16.90
N ALA A 3 -3.32 10.85 -16.96
CA ALA A 3 -3.75 9.66 -16.21
C ALA A 3 -2.88 8.42 -16.52
N MET A 4 -2.50 8.23 -17.78
CA MET A 4 -1.62 7.14 -18.23
C MET A 4 -0.23 7.21 -17.56
N ASN A 5 0.36 8.41 -17.46
CA ASN A 5 1.67 8.60 -16.83
C ASN A 5 1.62 8.28 -15.32
N ILE A 6 0.53 8.65 -14.65
CA ILE A 6 0.32 8.32 -13.24
C ILE A 6 0.23 6.81 -13.05
N ALA A 7 -0.59 6.12 -13.85
CA ALA A 7 -0.76 4.67 -13.75
C ALA A 7 0.56 3.92 -13.93
N THR A 8 1.35 4.25 -14.96
CA THR A 8 2.65 3.61 -15.20
C THR A 8 3.62 3.81 -14.03
N ARG A 9 3.72 5.03 -13.49
CA ARG A 9 4.54 5.31 -12.30
C ARG A 9 4.03 4.57 -11.07
N TYR A 10 2.72 4.57 -10.84
CA TYR A 10 2.08 3.89 -9.71
C TYR A 10 2.42 2.41 -9.71
N SER A 11 2.26 1.74 -10.86
CA SER A 11 2.58 0.34 -11.05
C SER A 11 4.08 0.06 -10.89
N GLY A 12 4.94 0.89 -11.48
CA GLY A 12 6.40 0.75 -11.34
C GLY A 12 6.86 0.88 -9.88
N PHE A 13 6.36 1.88 -9.16
CA PHE A 13 6.69 2.07 -7.74
C PHE A 13 6.08 0.98 -6.85
N ALA A 14 4.89 0.48 -7.18
CA ALA A 14 4.33 -0.67 -6.48
C ALA A 14 5.23 -1.90 -6.64
N MET A 15 5.72 -2.18 -7.85
CA MET A 15 6.68 -3.26 -8.10
C MET A 15 7.97 -3.10 -7.29
N ILE A 16 8.56 -1.89 -7.26
CA ILE A 16 9.75 -1.61 -6.46
C ILE A 16 9.48 -1.84 -4.97
N ALA A 17 8.35 -1.34 -4.46
CA ALA A 17 7.95 -1.55 -3.07
C ALA A 17 7.71 -3.02 -2.72
N THR A 18 7.17 -3.81 -3.65
CA THR A 18 7.04 -5.27 -3.49
C THR A 18 8.40 -5.94 -3.41
N LEU A 19 9.35 -5.56 -4.28
CA LEU A 19 10.70 -6.14 -4.24
C LEU A 19 11.44 -5.77 -2.95
N THR A 20 11.34 -4.52 -2.49
CA THR A 20 11.96 -4.11 -1.22
C THR A 20 11.30 -4.75 -0.01
N ASN A 21 9.97 -4.96 -0.07
CA ASN A 21 9.25 -5.74 0.93
C ASN A 21 9.82 -7.16 1.03
N LEU A 22 9.86 -7.90 -0.09
CA LEU A 22 10.36 -9.28 -0.13
C LEU A 22 11.82 -9.37 0.33
N PHE A 23 12.67 -8.44 -0.12
CA PHE A 23 14.05 -8.35 0.34
C PHE A 23 14.13 -8.16 1.87
N GLY A 24 13.28 -7.30 2.43
CA GLY A 24 13.20 -7.11 3.88
C GLY A 24 12.77 -8.38 4.63
N GLN A 25 11.82 -9.15 4.09
CA GLN A 25 11.41 -10.44 4.66
C GLN A 25 12.59 -11.42 4.68
N GLU A 26 13.26 -11.61 3.54
CA GLU A 26 14.40 -12.53 3.41
C GLU A 26 15.58 -12.12 4.29
N PHE A 27 15.89 -10.82 4.34
CA PHE A 27 16.95 -10.32 5.22
C PHE A 27 16.62 -10.57 6.70
N SER A 28 15.36 -10.38 7.10
CA SER A 28 14.92 -10.69 8.46
C SER A 28 15.09 -12.17 8.80
N LEU A 29 14.77 -13.07 7.87
CA LEU A 29 14.93 -14.51 8.05
C LEU A 29 16.41 -14.93 8.11
N TRP A 30 17.29 -14.21 7.41
CA TRP A 30 18.73 -14.44 7.50
C TRP A 30 19.32 -14.01 8.85
N VAL A 31 18.78 -12.94 9.44
CA VAL A 31 19.24 -12.41 10.74
C VAL A 31 18.62 -13.17 11.92
N TYR A 32 17.37 -13.59 11.80
CA TYR A 32 16.61 -14.26 12.87
C TYR A 32 15.90 -15.51 12.35
N THR A 33 16.33 -16.66 12.87
CA THR A 33 15.64 -17.95 12.75
C THR A 33 15.21 -18.41 14.13
N GLY A 34 13.90 -18.54 14.35
CA GLY A 34 13.33 -18.78 15.67
C GLY A 34 11.80 -18.79 15.68
N PHE A 35 11.21 -18.69 16.86
CA PHE A 35 9.75 -18.68 16.99
C PHE A 35 9.16 -17.44 16.31
N PHE A 36 8.19 -17.65 15.42
CA PHE A 36 7.56 -16.61 14.58
C PHE A 36 8.47 -15.91 13.56
N ASP A 37 9.62 -16.49 13.20
CA ASP A 37 10.55 -15.93 12.20
C ASP A 37 9.85 -15.43 10.91
N VAL A 38 8.96 -16.24 10.31
CA VAL A 38 8.19 -15.88 9.11
C VAL A 38 7.29 -14.66 9.36
N TYR A 39 6.60 -14.60 10.49
CA TYR A 39 5.70 -13.47 10.79
C TYR A 39 6.47 -12.18 11.09
N ILE A 40 7.62 -12.29 11.76
CA ILE A 40 8.55 -11.18 11.94
C ILE A 40 9.07 -10.71 10.58
N GLY A 41 9.44 -11.64 9.71
CA GLY A 41 9.85 -11.34 8.33
C GLY A 41 8.78 -10.57 7.58
N ILE A 42 7.54 -11.07 7.56
CA ILE A 42 6.39 -10.38 6.93
C ILE A 42 6.21 -8.97 7.50
N PHE A 43 6.30 -8.80 8.81
CA PHE A 43 6.15 -7.50 9.46
C PHE A 43 7.27 -6.52 9.06
N VAL A 44 8.53 -6.97 9.11
CA VAL A 44 9.71 -6.19 8.71
C VAL A 44 9.63 -5.80 7.23
N GLY A 45 9.36 -6.77 6.35
CA GLY A 45 9.16 -6.52 4.93
C GLY A 45 8.02 -5.53 4.67
N THR A 46 6.92 -5.64 5.40
CA THR A 46 5.79 -4.70 5.31
C THR A 46 6.20 -3.28 5.65
N ILE A 47 6.92 -3.08 6.75
CA ILE A 47 7.42 -1.75 7.13
C ILE A 47 8.35 -1.20 6.05
N ILE A 48 9.34 -1.98 5.60
CA ILE A 48 10.33 -1.55 4.60
C ILE A 48 9.64 -1.19 3.28
N GLY A 49 8.74 -2.05 2.80
CA GLY A 49 7.96 -1.83 1.59
C GLY A 49 7.08 -0.59 1.68
N LEU A 50 6.39 -0.39 2.83
CA LEU A 50 5.55 0.79 3.06
C LEU A 50 6.37 2.09 3.08
N LEU A 51 7.52 2.11 3.76
CA LEU A 51 8.42 3.28 3.77
C LEU A 51 8.93 3.60 2.36
N CYS A 52 9.34 2.58 1.61
CA CYS A 52 9.77 2.72 0.22
C CYS A 52 8.65 3.29 -0.65
N LYS A 53 7.45 2.71 -0.56
CA LYS A 53 6.30 3.14 -1.35
C LYS A 53 5.88 4.56 -1.01
N TYR A 54 5.81 4.89 0.29
CA TYR A 54 5.51 6.23 0.78
C TYR A 54 6.47 7.27 0.20
N TYR A 55 7.78 7.01 0.29
CA TYR A 55 8.79 7.91 -0.25
C TYR A 55 8.61 8.14 -1.76
N LEU A 56 8.42 7.06 -2.53
CA LEU A 56 8.24 7.13 -3.98
C LEU A 56 6.97 7.90 -4.37
N ASP A 57 5.85 7.61 -3.72
CA ASP A 57 4.57 8.25 -4.02
C ASP A 57 4.59 9.74 -3.63
N LYS A 58 5.10 10.04 -2.43
CA LYS A 58 5.25 11.41 -1.92
C LYS A 58 6.05 12.28 -2.89
N GLN A 59 7.21 11.81 -3.32
CA GLN A 59 8.14 12.59 -4.13
C GLN A 59 7.73 12.67 -5.61
N PHE A 60 7.38 11.53 -6.22
CA PHE A 60 7.29 11.42 -7.68
C PHE A 60 5.86 11.38 -8.24
N ILE A 61 4.87 11.13 -7.38
CA ILE A 61 3.45 11.12 -7.78
C ILE A 61 2.74 12.38 -7.29
N PHE A 62 2.83 12.65 -6.00
CA PHE A 62 2.13 13.77 -5.37
C PHE A 62 2.98 15.04 -5.25
N SER A 63 4.32 14.90 -5.36
CA SER A 63 5.28 16.00 -5.21
C SER A 63 5.03 16.83 -3.95
N TYR A 64 4.72 16.15 -2.85
CA TYR A 64 4.43 16.74 -1.56
C TYR A 64 5.73 17.02 -0.79
N GLN A 65 5.85 18.23 -0.25
CA GLN A 65 6.99 18.65 0.56
C GLN A 65 6.52 18.88 2.00
N PRO A 66 6.93 18.01 2.95
CA PRO A 66 6.60 18.20 4.34
C PRO A 66 7.23 19.47 4.91
N GLN A 67 6.53 20.19 5.79
CA GLN A 67 7.06 21.39 6.43
C GLN A 67 8.07 21.07 7.55
N SER A 68 7.98 19.88 8.14
CA SER A 68 8.84 19.42 9.22
C SER A 68 8.88 17.90 9.28
N SER A 69 9.80 17.33 10.06
CA SER A 69 9.84 15.88 10.30
C SER A 69 8.58 15.34 11.00
N ILE A 70 7.93 16.17 11.83
CA ILE A 70 6.68 15.80 12.51
C ILE A 70 5.53 15.73 11.50
N ASP A 71 5.46 16.71 10.59
CA ASP A 71 4.49 16.74 9.50
C ASP A 71 4.66 15.54 8.56
N ASP A 72 5.90 15.17 8.24
CA ASP A 72 6.19 13.97 7.43
C ASP A 72 5.76 12.67 8.13
N ALA A 73 5.98 12.57 9.45
CA ALA A 73 5.55 11.41 10.22
C ALA A 73 4.02 11.29 10.30
N GLN A 74 3.31 12.41 10.49
CA GLN A 74 1.85 12.45 10.47
C GLN A 74 1.30 12.07 9.08
N THR A 75 1.93 12.57 8.02
CA THR A 75 1.58 12.24 6.64
C THR A 75 1.80 10.76 6.36
N PHE A 76 2.93 10.18 6.80
CA PHE A 76 3.18 8.75 6.70
C PHE A 76 2.16 7.91 7.47
N PHE A 77 1.74 8.36 8.66
CA PHE A 77 0.71 7.67 9.43
C PHE A 77 -0.63 7.68 8.70
N ALA A 78 -1.07 8.83 8.17
CA ALA A 78 -2.29 8.94 7.36
C ALA A 78 -2.21 8.09 6.07
N TYR A 79 -1.05 8.09 5.40
CA TYR A 79 -0.78 7.25 4.24
C TYR A 79 -0.92 5.76 4.56
N SER A 80 -0.40 5.34 5.71
CA SER A 80 -0.47 3.96 6.17
C SER A 80 -1.91 3.57 6.53
N LEU A 81 -2.64 4.45 7.22
CA LEU A 81 -4.03 4.23 7.64
C LEU A 81 -4.96 4.04 6.44
N THR A 82 -4.84 4.90 5.42
CA THR A 82 -5.61 4.77 4.18
C THR A 82 -5.24 3.47 3.45
N GLY A 83 -3.97 3.06 3.48
CA GLY A 83 -3.52 1.77 2.96
C GLY A 83 -4.24 0.59 3.62
N ILE A 84 -4.22 0.54 4.96
CA ILE A 84 -4.93 -0.48 5.75
C ILE A 84 -6.42 -0.50 5.41
N GLY A 85 -7.05 0.67 5.37
CA GLY A 85 -8.47 0.79 5.02
C GLY A 85 -8.80 0.20 3.63
N THR A 86 -7.97 0.47 2.63
CA THR A 86 -8.18 -0.09 1.28
C THR A 86 -7.88 -1.58 1.18
N THR A 87 -6.94 -2.11 1.98
CA THR A 87 -6.71 -3.55 2.08
C THR A 87 -7.92 -4.26 2.70
N LEU A 88 -8.51 -3.68 3.75
CA LEU A 88 -9.75 -4.19 4.33
C LEU A 88 -10.91 -4.16 3.34
N LEU A 89 -11.03 -3.10 2.53
CA LEU A 89 -12.02 -3.02 1.45
C LEU A 89 -11.86 -4.16 0.44
N PHE A 90 -10.63 -4.43 0.03
CA PHE A 90 -10.31 -5.55 -0.85
C PHE A 90 -10.73 -6.89 -0.21
N TRP A 91 -10.31 -7.18 1.03
CA TRP A 91 -10.67 -8.43 1.72
C TRP A 91 -12.17 -8.58 1.93
N MET A 92 -12.89 -7.52 2.30
CA MET A 92 -14.34 -7.56 2.44
C MET A 92 -15.03 -7.93 1.12
N THR A 93 -14.50 -7.45 0.00
CA THR A 93 -15.06 -7.77 -1.32
C THR A 93 -14.76 -9.22 -1.70
N GLU A 94 -13.52 -9.68 -1.51
CA GLU A 94 -13.11 -11.06 -1.78
C GLU A 94 -13.91 -12.07 -0.94
N ILE A 95 -13.94 -11.87 0.38
CA ILE A 95 -14.64 -12.73 1.33
C ILE A 95 -16.15 -12.61 1.14
N GLY A 96 -16.69 -11.41 0.87
CA GLY A 96 -18.11 -11.22 0.59
C GLY A 96 -18.58 -12.04 -0.60
N PHE A 97 -17.80 -12.08 -1.69
CA PHE A 97 -18.12 -12.93 -2.84
C PHE A 97 -18.02 -14.43 -2.51
N GLU A 98 -17.03 -14.83 -1.71
CA GLU A 98 -16.94 -16.21 -1.23
C GLU A 98 -18.16 -16.60 -0.39
N LEU A 99 -18.61 -15.74 0.53
CA LEU A 99 -19.75 -16.02 1.41
C LEU A 99 -21.08 -16.08 0.65
N ILE A 100 -21.26 -15.27 -0.40
CA ILE A 100 -22.50 -15.24 -1.19
C ILE A 100 -22.58 -16.42 -2.15
N TYR A 101 -21.48 -16.78 -2.82
CA TYR A 101 -21.49 -17.74 -3.93
C TYR A 101 -20.80 -19.08 -3.61
N GLY A 102 -19.98 -19.16 -2.57
CA GLY A 102 -19.35 -20.40 -2.10
C GLY A 102 -18.31 -21.02 -3.05
N THR A 103 -17.85 -20.31 -4.08
CA THR A 103 -16.89 -20.85 -5.07
C THR A 103 -15.57 -20.11 -5.08
N LYS A 104 -14.49 -20.83 -5.39
CA LYS A 104 -13.14 -20.27 -5.59
C LYS A 104 -13.11 -19.22 -6.69
N THR A 105 -13.84 -19.46 -7.78
CA THR A 105 -13.95 -18.51 -8.90
C THR A 105 -14.59 -17.20 -8.45
N ALA A 106 -15.72 -17.27 -7.72
CA ALA A 106 -16.38 -16.07 -7.21
C ALA A 106 -15.47 -15.28 -6.25
N ARG A 107 -14.75 -15.97 -5.35
CA ARG A 107 -13.75 -15.34 -4.47
C ARG A 107 -12.73 -14.54 -5.26
N TYR A 108 -12.12 -15.12 -6.30
CA TYR A 108 -11.15 -14.41 -7.13
C TYR A 108 -11.74 -13.29 -7.97
N VAL A 109 -13.00 -13.41 -8.42
CA VAL A 109 -13.71 -12.29 -9.06
C VAL A 109 -13.89 -11.14 -8.06
N GLY A 110 -14.33 -11.44 -6.84
CA GLY A 110 -14.42 -10.47 -5.74
C GLY A 110 -13.06 -9.83 -5.43
N ALA A 111 -11.99 -10.61 -5.44
CA ALA A 111 -10.62 -10.12 -5.25
C ALA A 111 -10.21 -9.11 -6.32
N VAL A 112 -10.43 -9.42 -7.61
CA VAL A 112 -10.10 -8.51 -8.72
C VAL A 112 -10.90 -7.21 -8.65
N ILE A 113 -12.20 -7.31 -8.34
CA ILE A 113 -13.07 -6.12 -8.16
C ILE A 113 -12.60 -5.31 -6.97
N GLY A 114 -12.38 -5.96 -5.82
CA GLY A 114 -11.92 -5.33 -4.59
C GLY A 114 -10.59 -4.62 -4.74
N LEU A 115 -9.61 -5.24 -5.41
CA LEU A 115 -8.32 -4.62 -5.73
C LEU A 115 -8.49 -3.41 -6.65
N THR A 116 -9.31 -3.52 -7.70
CA THR A 116 -9.55 -2.43 -8.65
C THR A 116 -10.16 -1.21 -7.94
N ILE A 117 -11.21 -1.43 -7.15
CA ILE A 117 -11.84 -0.37 -6.36
C ILE A 117 -10.85 0.17 -5.32
N GLY A 118 -10.13 -0.73 -4.64
CA GLY A 118 -9.12 -0.39 -3.64
C GLY A 118 -8.07 0.57 -4.18
N TYR A 119 -7.50 0.31 -5.36
CA TYR A 119 -6.52 1.21 -5.98
C TYR A 119 -7.11 2.57 -6.35
N VAL A 120 -8.31 2.61 -6.93
CA VAL A 120 -8.97 3.88 -7.29
C VAL A 120 -9.27 4.70 -6.04
N VAL A 121 -9.85 4.08 -5.01
CA VAL A 121 -10.16 4.71 -3.73
C VAL A 121 -8.87 5.16 -3.05
N LYS A 122 -7.82 4.33 -3.01
CA LYS A 122 -6.52 4.66 -2.43
C LYS A 122 -5.94 5.92 -3.04
N TYR A 123 -5.91 5.99 -4.38
CA TYR A 123 -5.41 7.18 -5.07
C TYR A 123 -6.20 8.45 -4.70
N GLN A 124 -7.53 8.37 -4.64
CA GLN A 124 -8.36 9.53 -4.27
C GLN A 124 -8.18 9.92 -2.80
N LEU A 125 -8.07 8.94 -1.89
CA LEU A 125 -7.80 9.19 -0.48
C LEU A 125 -6.45 9.85 -0.28
N ASP A 126 -5.41 9.32 -0.91
CA ASP A 126 -4.05 9.87 -0.82
C ASP A 126 -3.99 11.28 -1.38
N LYS A 127 -4.61 11.52 -2.53
CA LYS A 127 -4.66 12.84 -3.15
C LYS A 127 -5.37 13.87 -2.27
N ARG A 128 -6.47 13.48 -1.61
CA ARG A 128 -7.36 14.43 -0.92
C ARG A 128 -7.04 14.61 0.55
N TYR A 129 -6.57 13.57 1.24
CA TYR A 129 -6.41 13.56 2.70
C TYR A 129 -4.96 13.42 3.15
N VAL A 130 -4.11 12.78 2.37
CA VAL A 130 -2.71 12.53 2.77
C VAL A 130 -1.79 13.60 2.21
N PHE A 131 -1.85 13.84 0.90
CA PHE A 131 -0.99 14.77 0.18
C PHE A 131 -1.76 15.99 -0.30
N SER A 132 -2.76 16.43 0.48
CA SER A 132 -3.43 17.70 0.18
C SER A 132 -2.41 18.81 0.20
N LYS A 133 -2.42 19.69 -0.81
CA LYS A 133 -1.60 20.90 -0.76
C LYS A 133 -2.01 21.68 0.48
N GLN A 134 -1.05 21.96 1.36
CA GLN A 134 -1.19 23.04 2.32
C GLN A 134 -1.22 24.32 1.50
N ASP A 135 -2.30 25.09 1.60
CA ASP A 135 -2.33 26.45 1.08
C ASP A 135 -1.18 27.21 1.79
N ILE A 136 -0.21 27.68 1.00
CA ILE A 136 0.88 28.56 1.45
C ILE A 136 0.31 29.95 1.70
#